data_AF-A0A2G9C1Y8-F1
#
_entry.id   AF-A0A2G9C1Y8-F1
#
_cell.length_a   1.000
_cell.length_b   1.000
_cell.length_c   1.000
_cell.angle_alpha   90.00
_cell.angle_beta   90.00
_cell.angle_gamma   90.00
#
_symmetry.space_group_name_H-M   'P 1'
#
loop_
_entity.id
_entity.type
_entity.pdbx_description
1 polymer ?
#
loop_
_entity_poly.entity_id
_entity_poly.type
_entity_poly.pdbx_seq_one_letter_code
_entity_poly.pdbx_strand_id
1 'polypeptide(L)' 'RDAIAAVRRAIWVVLTERQRQLFIGAVIDGDPLDVLAARLGISRNAVYKAVFDARRKIRAILLAKGHLVAGAST' A
#
# COMPACT_ATOMS: atom_id res chain seq x y z
N ARG A 1 -11.86 -10.10 -12.91
CA ARG A 1 -10.41 -10.43 -13.00
C ARG A 1 -9.53 -9.19 -13.13
N ASP A 2 -9.98 -8.11 -13.75
CA ASP A 2 -9.17 -6.89 -13.95
C ASP A 2 -8.82 -6.11 -12.68
N ALA A 3 -9.70 -6.06 -11.67
CA ALA A 3 -9.45 -5.27 -10.46
C ALA A 3 -8.21 -5.74 -9.68
N ILE A 4 -8.04 -7.06 -9.47
CA ILE A 4 -6.87 -7.62 -8.79
C ILE A 4 -5.59 -7.35 -9.61
N ALA A 5 -5.67 -7.50 -10.94
CA ALA A 5 -4.53 -7.21 -11.82
C ALA A 5 -4.16 -5.71 -11.79
N ALA A 6 -5.15 -4.82 -11.72
CA ALA A 6 -4.93 -3.39 -11.57
C ALA A 6 -4.25 -3.03 -10.24
N VAL A 7 -4.69 -3.63 -9.13
CA VAL A 7 -4.06 -3.45 -7.81
C VAL A 7 -2.61 -3.94 -7.84
N ARG A 8 -2.35 -5.14 -8.37
CA ARG A 8 -0.99 -5.67 -8.52
C ARG A 8 -0.12 -4.71 -9.33
N ARG A 9 -0.57 -4.26 -10.49
CA ARG A 9 0.17 -3.27 -11.30
C ARG A 9 0.41 -1.96 -10.55
N ALA A 10 -0.59 -1.46 -9.81
CA ALA A 10 -0.44 -0.25 -9.02
C ALA A 10 0.69 -0.39 -7.99
N ILE A 11 0.73 -1.51 -7.25
CA ILE A 11 1.79 -1.80 -6.26
C ILE A 11 3.19 -1.75 -6.88
N TRP A 12 3.37 -2.26 -8.10
CA TRP A 12 4.67 -2.26 -8.78
C TRP A 12 5.05 -0.91 -9.39
N VAL A 13 4.09 -0.15 -9.91
CA VAL A 13 4.34 1.09 -10.64
C VAL A 13 4.45 2.31 -9.72
N VAL A 14 3.66 2.39 -8.65
CA VAL A 14 3.53 3.63 -7.86
C VAL A 14 4.32 3.62 -6.54
N LEU A 15 4.75 2.45 -6.07
CA LEU A 15 5.48 2.31 -4.83
C LEU A 15 6.97 2.17 -5.09
N THR A 16 7.77 2.81 -4.24
CA THR A 16 9.20 2.50 -4.14
C THR A 16 9.37 1.08 -3.60
N GLU A 17 10.54 0.48 -3.82
CA GLU A 17 10.84 -0.87 -3.32
C GLU A 17 10.59 -1.00 -1.82
N ARG A 18 11.05 -0.01 -1.05
CA ARG A 18 10.83 0.03 0.41
C ARG A 18 9.35 0.12 0.78
N GLN A 19 8.58 0.94 0.08
CA GLN A 19 7.14 1.07 0.32
C GLN A 19 6.40 -0.22 -0.04
N ARG A 20 6.81 -0.89 -1.11
CA ARG A 20 6.26 -2.16 -1.55
C ARG A 20 6.48 -3.26 -0.52
N GLN A 21 7.71 -3.41 -0.03
CA GLN A 21 8.05 -4.38 1.02
C GLN A 21 7.19 -4.17 2.28
N LEU A 22 7.07 -2.91 2.73
CA LEU A 22 6.25 -2.56 3.90
C LEU A 22 4.76 -2.81 3.67
N PHE A 23 4.24 -2.46 2.48
CA PHE A 23 2.84 -2.66 2.14
C PHE A 23 2.49 -4.15 2.03
N ILE A 24 3.32 -4.96 1.37
CA ILE A 24 3.08 -6.40 1.22
C ILE A 24 3.09 -7.06 2.60
N GLY A 25 4.14 -6.86 3.39
CA GLY A 25 4.22 -7.45 4.73
C GLY A 25 3.03 -7.06 5.60
N ALA A 26 2.68 -5.78 5.66
CA ALA A 26 1.62 -5.31 6.56
C ALA A 26 0.19 -5.63 6.08
N VAL A 27 -0.08 -5.60 4.78
CA VAL A 27 -1.45 -5.60 4.24
C VAL A 27 -1.80 -6.92 3.56
N ILE A 28 -0.83 -7.56 2.93
CA ILE A 28 -1.04 -8.82 2.21
C ILE A 28 -0.70 -9.99 3.11
N ASP A 29 0.47 -9.97 3.75
CA ASP A 29 0.94 -11.05 4.61
C ASP A 29 0.37 -10.95 6.03
N GLY A 30 -0.01 -9.73 6.46
CA GLY A 30 -0.61 -9.47 7.76
C GLY A 30 0.39 -9.41 8.92
N ASP A 31 1.67 -9.21 8.61
CA ASP A 31 2.73 -9.06 9.61
C ASP A 31 2.40 -7.89 10.56
N PRO A 32 2.56 -8.07 11.88
CA PRO A 32 2.47 -6.98 12.84
C PRO A 32 3.48 -5.86 12.53
N LEU A 33 3.04 -4.59 12.61
CA LEU A 33 3.88 -3.45 12.21
C LEU A 33 5.16 -3.29 13.05
N ASP A 34 5.12 -3.74 14.30
CA ASP A 34 6.27 -3.78 15.22
C ASP A 34 7.29 -4.85 14.82
N VAL A 35 6.84 -6.01 14.33
CA VAL A 35 7.73 -7.04 13.75
C VAL A 35 8.40 -6.49 12.49
N LEU A 36 7.65 -5.81 11.62
CA LEU A 36 8.19 -5.15 10.43
C LEU A 36 9.21 -4.05 10.79
N ALA A 37 8.90 -3.25 11.81
CA ALA A 37 9.77 -2.19 12.29
C ALA A 37 11.11 -2.76 12.78
N ALA A 38 11.06 -3.81 13.61
CA ALA A 38 12.25 -4.49 14.12
C ALA A 38 13.08 -5.14 12.99
N ARG A 39 12.44 -5.91 12.09
CA ARG A 39 13.10 -6.58 10.95
C ARG A 39 13.85 -5.60 10.06
N LEU A 40 13.34 -4.38 9.93
CA LEU A 40 13.82 -3.40 8.97
C LEU A 40 14.61 -2.25 9.59
N GLY A 41 14.88 -2.30 10.90
CA GLY A 41 15.68 -1.32 11.63
C GLY A 41 15.09 0.09 11.65
N ILE A 42 13.76 0.23 11.64
CA ILE A 42 13.05 1.52 11.59
C ILE A 42 12.01 1.62 12.70
N SER A 43 11.53 2.83 12.97
CA SER A 43 10.47 3.04 13.95
C SER A 43 9.10 2.53 13.45
N ARG A 44 8.23 2.13 14.38
CA ARG A 44 6.83 1.78 14.10
C ARG A 44 6.09 2.91 13.38
N ASN A 45 6.38 4.16 13.74
CA ASN A 45 5.81 5.34 13.09
C ASN A 45 6.25 5.44 11.61
N ALA A 46 7.50 5.09 11.29
CA ALA A 46 7.96 5.06 9.91
C ALA A 46 7.25 3.97 9.09
N VAL A 47 7.04 2.78 9.67
CA VAL A 47 6.24 1.72 9.05
C VAL A 47 4.81 2.19 8.78
N TYR A 48 4.15 2.77 9.79
CA TYR A 48 2.78 3.28 9.66
C TYR A 48 2.66 4.31 8.53
N LYS A 49 3.53 5.33 8.53
CA LYS A 49 3.52 6.38 7.50
C LYS A 49 3.75 5.81 6.10
N ALA A 50 4.67 4.85 5.96
CA ALA A 50 4.94 4.23 4.67
C ALA A 50 3.74 3.42 4.15
N VAL A 51 3.08 2.64 5.00
CA VAL A 51 1.88 1.87 4.61
C VAL A 51 0.71 2.80 4.28
N PHE A 52 0.53 3.87 5.06
CA PHE A 52 -0.51 4.87 4.79
C PHE A 52 -0.30 5.57 3.44
N ASP A 53 0.93 6.04 3.17
CA ASP A 53 1.27 6.65 1.89
C ASP A 53 1.09 5.68 0.73
N ALA A 54 1.48 4.41 0.90
CA ALA A 54 1.29 3.38 -0.11
C ALA A 54 -0.20 3.17 -0.46
N ARG A 55 -1.08 3.08 0.55
CA ARG A 55 -2.54 3.01 0.35
C ARG A 55 -3.07 4.22 -0.42
N ARG A 56 -2.62 5.43 -0.06
CA ARG A 56 -3.02 6.67 -0.72
C ARG A 56 -2.62 6.67 -2.21
N LYS A 57 -1.37 6.31 -2.52
CA LYS A 57 -0.86 6.25 -3.90
C LYS A 57 -1.59 5.20 -4.74
N ILE A 58 -1.80 4.01 -4.19
CA ILE A 58 -2.55 2.93 -4.87
C ILE A 58 -3.98 3.39 -5.15
N ARG A 59 -4.68 3.95 -4.16
CA ARG A 59 -6.05 4.46 -4.35
C ARG A 59 -6.10 5.53 -5.42
N ALA A 60 -5.17 6.48 -5.41
CA ALA A 60 -5.11 7.56 -6.39
C ALA A 60 -4.98 7.04 -7.84
N ILE A 61 -4.06 6.11 -8.10
CA ILE A 61 -3.88 5.58 -9.45
C ILE A 61 -5.06 4.70 -9.90
N LEU A 62 -5.69 3.98 -8.97
CA LEU A 62 -6.87 3.17 -9.29
C LEU A 62 -8.09 4.05 -9.61
N LEU A 63 -8.27 5.17 -8.89
CA LEU A 63 -9.28 6.18 -9.22
C LEU A 63 -9.00 6.81 -10.59
N ALA A 64 -7.76 7.25 -10.83
CA ALA A 64 -7.37 7.87 -12.09
C ALA A 64 -7.54 6.95 -13.31
N LYS A 65 -7.43 5.63 -13.11
CA LYS A 65 -7.64 4.61 -14.15
C LYS A 65 -9.08 4.07 -14.21
N GLY A 66 -10.01 4.65 -13.44
CA GLY A 66 -11.42 4.22 -13.43
C GLY A 66 -11.65 2.84 -12.80
N HIS A 67 -10.67 2.31 -12.06
CA HIS A 67 -10.80 1.03 -11.34
C HIS A 67 -11.49 1.18 -9.98
N LEU A 68 -11.62 2.40 -9.48
CA LEU A 68 -12.40 2.74 -8.29
C LEU A 68 -13.31 3.92 -8.63
N VAL A 69 -14.45 3.99 -7.94
CA VAL A 69 -15.30 5.19 -7.90
C VAL A 69 -14.92 5.95 -6.63
N ALA A 70 -14.73 7.27 -6.73
CA ALA A 70 -14.58 8.10 -5.55
C ALA A 70 -15.89 8.01 -4.78
N GLY A 71 -15.87 7.39 -3.60
CA GLY A 71 -17.06 7.27 -2.78
C GLY A 71 -17.65 8.66 -2.57
N ALA A 72 -18.91 8.83 -2.96
CA ALA A 72 -19.72 9.93 -2.45
C ALA A 72 -19.75 9.75 -0.93
N SER A 73 -19.13 10.68 -0.22
CA SER A 73 -19.35 10.80 1.22
C SER A 73 -20.82 11.15 1.42
N THR A 74 -21.64 10.16 1.73
CA THR A 74 -22.95 10.36 2.37
C THR A 74 -22.72 10.81 3.80
#